data_AF-A0AA36I191-F1
#
_entry.id   AF-A0AA36I191-F1
#
_cell.length_a   1.000
_cell.length_b   1.000
_cell.length_c   1.000
_cell.angle_alpha   90.00
_cell.angle_beta   90.00
_cell.angle_gamma   90.00
#
_symmetry.space_group_name_H-M   'P 1'
#
loop_
_entity.id
_entity.type
_entity.pdbx_description
1 polymer ?
#
loop_
_entity_poly.entity_id
_entity_poly.type
_entity_poly.pdbx_seq_one_letter_code
_entity_poly.pdbx_strand_id
1 'polypeptide(L)'
;MPRSDVLRVVVHTVGRTRERGWETLAASEYATRLERGRPVVRARTSFHPTGDALSRAVQELIAPVVARAFFRYGAHHEGPGLASQVLHEDGEQMGSADFAAMLWELHGKFDRVSFVIGGADGLPPELMPADGSTFRHISLSRMTFPHRLARVLLLEQVFRAREIWAASHYPK
;
A
#
# COMPACT_ATOMS: atom_id res chain seq x y z
N MET A 1 -15.96 -7.63 17.75
CA MET A 1 -16.56 -6.54 16.95
C MET A 1 -16.35 -6.91 15.49
N PRO A 2 -17.38 -6.92 14.62
CA PRO A 2 -17.20 -7.29 13.23
C PRO A 2 -16.19 -6.31 12.60
N ARG A 3 -15.06 -6.86 12.12
CA ARG A 3 -14.02 -6.12 11.39
C ARG A 3 -14.69 -5.50 10.17
N SER A 4 -14.36 -4.25 9.87
CA SER A 4 -15.03 -3.49 8.79
C SER A 4 -15.12 -4.31 7.51
N ASP A 5 -16.31 -4.45 6.91
CA ASP A 5 -16.54 -5.18 5.63
C ASP A 5 -15.71 -4.60 4.45
N VAL A 6 -15.06 -3.45 4.66
CA VAL A 6 -14.31 -2.72 3.65
C VAL A 6 -12.84 -2.65 4.04
N LEU A 7 -11.97 -3.18 3.19
CA LEU A 7 -10.53 -2.99 3.28
C LEU A 7 -10.16 -1.56 2.88
N ARG A 8 -9.42 -0.84 3.72
CA ARG A 8 -8.89 0.49 3.36
C ARG A 8 -7.45 0.39 2.90
N VAL A 9 -7.20 0.73 1.64
CA VAL A 9 -5.86 0.82 1.07
C VAL A 9 -5.40 2.28 1.01
N VAL A 10 -4.18 2.54 1.45
CA VAL A 10 -3.55 3.87 1.34
C VAL A 10 -2.23 3.74 0.60
N VAL A 11 -2.08 4.41 -0.54
CA VAL A 11 -0.82 4.46 -1.28
C VAL A 11 -0.11 5.78 -0.95
N HIS A 12 1.01 5.69 -0.27
CA HIS A 12 1.89 6.79 0.09
C HIS A 12 2.96 6.93 -0.98
N THR A 13 3.04 8.09 -1.63
CA THR A 13 4.08 8.40 -2.61
C THR A 13 4.98 9.49 -2.05
N VAL A 14 6.27 9.22 -2.04
CA VAL A 14 7.31 10.18 -1.66
C VAL A 14 7.76 10.91 -2.92
N GLY A 15 7.76 12.24 -2.93
CA GLY A 15 8.09 13.01 -4.12
C GLY A 15 7.62 14.46 -4.08
N ARG A 16 7.84 15.17 -5.17
CA ARG A 16 7.33 16.54 -5.33
C ARG A 16 5.81 16.52 -5.49
N THR A 17 5.10 17.24 -4.62
CA THR A 17 3.62 17.31 -4.48
C THR A 17 2.87 17.93 -5.67
N ARG A 18 3.56 18.31 -6.76
CA ARG A 18 2.95 18.96 -7.92
C ARG A 18 2.68 17.96 -9.04
N GLU A 19 1.71 17.08 -8.85
CA GLU A 19 1.26 16.14 -9.89
C GLU A 19 -0.10 16.55 -10.43
N ARG A 20 -0.08 17.18 -11.61
CA ARG A 20 -1.27 17.61 -12.38
C ARG A 20 -1.29 16.98 -13.79
N GLY A 21 -0.68 15.80 -13.93
CA GLY A 21 -0.54 15.09 -15.20
C GLY A 21 -1.49 13.91 -15.35
N TRP A 22 -1.22 13.09 -16.37
CA TRP A 22 -1.99 11.88 -16.69
C TRP A 22 -2.01 10.87 -15.54
N GLU A 23 -0.97 10.84 -14.70
CA GLU A 23 -0.82 9.95 -13.57
C GLU A 23 -1.86 10.19 -12.48
N THR A 24 -2.30 11.43 -12.31
CA THR A 24 -3.34 11.80 -11.34
C THR A 24 -4.70 11.31 -11.85
N LEU A 25 -4.99 11.52 -13.14
CA LEU A 25 -6.19 11.00 -13.78
C LEU A 25 -6.25 9.47 -13.72
N ALA A 26 -5.18 8.80 -14.11
CA ALA A 26 -5.10 7.34 -14.09
C ALA A 26 -5.25 6.76 -12.67
N ALA A 27 -4.59 7.36 -11.67
CA ALA A 27 -4.76 6.94 -10.28
C ALA A 27 -6.21 7.17 -9.78
N SER A 28 -6.82 8.30 -10.11
CA SER A 28 -8.19 8.63 -9.71
C SER A 28 -9.24 7.71 -10.34
N GLU A 29 -9.00 7.25 -11.57
CA GLU A 29 -9.87 6.30 -12.26
C GLU A 29 -9.96 4.98 -11.47
N TYR A 30 -8.83 4.42 -11.04
CA TYR A 30 -8.85 3.18 -10.24
C TYR A 30 -9.44 3.38 -8.84
N ALA A 31 -9.13 4.51 -8.17
CA ALA A 31 -9.76 4.83 -6.89
C ALA A 31 -11.29 4.91 -7.01
N THR A 32 -11.78 5.57 -8.07
CA THR A 32 -13.21 5.68 -8.38
C THR A 32 -13.83 4.32 -8.67
N ARG A 33 -13.18 3.47 -9.48
CA ARG A 33 -13.67 2.11 -9.79
C ARG A 33 -13.81 1.25 -8.54
N LEU A 34 -12.88 1.36 -7.59
CA LEU A 34 -12.93 0.64 -6.31
C LEU A 34 -14.13 1.06 -5.46
N GLU A 35 -14.60 2.31 -5.57
CA GLU A 35 -15.74 2.83 -4.81
C GLU A 35 -17.12 2.52 -5.42
N ARG A 36 -17.18 2.06 -6.68
CA ARG A 36 -18.46 1.77 -7.36
C ARG A 36 -19.23 0.62 -6.70
N GLY A 37 -20.55 0.79 -6.56
CA GLY A 37 -21.45 -0.23 -6.03
C GLY A 37 -21.36 -0.36 -4.50
N ARG A 38 -21.25 -1.60 -3.99
CA ARG A 38 -20.98 -1.88 -2.58
C ARG A 38 -19.48 -2.18 -2.44
N PRO A 39 -18.64 -1.21 -2.02
CA PRO A 39 -17.19 -1.39 -2.05
C PRO A 39 -16.73 -2.33 -0.94
N VAL A 40 -15.91 -3.31 -1.32
CA VAL A 40 -15.16 -4.18 -0.39
C VAL A 40 -13.71 -3.73 -0.22
N VAL A 41 -13.25 -2.84 -1.10
CA VAL A 41 -11.95 -2.16 -1.01
C VAL A 41 -12.18 -0.68 -1.31
N ARG A 42 -11.54 0.22 -0.54
CA ARG A 42 -11.42 1.64 -0.87
C ARG A 42 -9.95 2.02 -0.89
N ALA A 43 -9.50 2.67 -1.96
CA ALA A 43 -8.13 3.13 -2.08
C ALA A 43 -8.05 4.66 -2.10
N ARG A 44 -7.04 5.21 -1.42
CA ARG A 44 -6.68 6.64 -1.51
C ARG A 44 -5.18 6.79 -1.69
N THR A 45 -4.77 7.87 -2.34
CA THR A 45 -3.37 8.25 -2.49
C THR A 45 -3.01 9.39 -1.55
N SER A 46 -1.80 9.38 -1.01
CA SER A 46 -1.24 10.49 -0.23
C SER A 46 0.18 10.79 -0.69
N PHE A 47 0.55 12.07 -0.61
CA PHE A 47 1.82 12.57 -1.11
C PHE A 47 2.66 13.13 0.03
N HIS A 48 3.94 12.79 0.04
CA HIS A 48 4.91 13.22 1.05
C HIS A 48 6.10 13.90 0.36
N PRO A 49 6.54 15.08 0.81
CA PRO A 49 7.71 15.76 0.25
C PRO A 49 9.01 14.96 0.47
N THR A 50 10.07 15.26 -0.29
CA THR A 50 11.41 14.65 -0.18
C THR A 50 12.35 15.41 0.77
N GLY A 51 13.52 14.83 1.09
CA GLY A 51 14.56 15.44 1.95
C GLY A 51 14.25 15.35 3.44
N ASP A 52 14.75 16.29 4.26
CA ASP A 52 14.49 16.32 5.71
C ASP A 52 12.99 16.38 6.06
N ALA A 53 12.15 16.85 5.13
CA ALA A 53 10.71 16.82 5.26
C ALA A 53 10.13 15.40 5.17
N LEU A 54 10.74 14.50 4.37
CA LEU A 54 10.41 13.08 4.36
C LEU A 54 10.81 12.43 5.66
N SER A 55 12.05 12.60 6.14
CA SER A 55 12.49 11.97 7.39
C SER A 55 11.63 12.40 8.58
N ARG A 56 11.22 13.68 8.64
CA ARG A 56 10.23 14.18 9.62
C ARG A 56 8.83 13.65 9.39
N ALA A 57 8.32 13.64 8.15
CA ALA A 57 7.02 13.07 7.84
C ALA A 57 6.98 11.54 8.07
N VAL A 58 8.08 10.83 7.88
CA VAL A 58 8.24 9.42 8.23
C VAL A 58 8.25 9.27 9.75
N GLN A 59 8.98 10.12 10.48
CA GLN A 59 8.92 10.16 11.94
C GLN A 59 7.58 10.63 12.53
N GLU A 60 6.70 11.32 11.79
CA GLU A 60 5.41 11.82 12.30
C GLU A 60 4.19 11.05 11.76
N LEU A 61 4.25 10.58 10.52
CA LEU A 61 3.17 9.89 9.80
C LEU A 61 3.39 8.38 9.80
N ILE A 62 4.65 7.95 9.68
CA ILE A 62 5.03 6.54 9.75
C ILE A 62 5.38 6.16 11.18
N ALA A 63 5.86 7.03 12.09
CA ALA A 63 6.08 6.60 13.47
C ALA A 63 4.81 6.23 14.22
N PRO A 64 3.61 6.81 14.08
CA PRO A 64 2.41 6.24 14.71
C PRO A 64 1.94 4.94 14.06
N VAL A 65 2.38 4.64 12.83
CA VAL A 65 2.09 3.39 12.10
C VAL A 65 3.09 2.30 12.48
N VAL A 66 4.38 2.65 12.49
CA VAL A 66 5.54 1.87 12.88
C VAL A 66 5.58 1.71 14.38
N ALA A 67 5.51 2.75 15.21
CA ALA A 67 5.41 2.68 16.68
C ALA A 67 4.14 1.97 17.16
N ARG A 68 3.02 1.98 16.44
CA ARG A 68 1.85 1.17 16.81
C ARG A 68 2.00 -0.30 16.39
N ALA A 69 2.87 -0.57 15.40
CA ALA A 69 3.42 -1.91 15.16
C ALA A 69 4.56 -2.26 16.16
N PHE A 70 5.39 -1.30 16.57
CA PHE A 70 6.63 -1.47 17.35
C PHE A 70 6.36 -1.59 18.85
N PHE A 71 5.49 -0.77 19.44
CA PHE A 71 5.07 -0.88 20.85
C PHE A 71 4.19 -2.12 21.13
N ARG A 72 3.92 -2.94 20.12
CA ARG A 72 3.18 -4.19 20.24
C ARG A 72 3.96 -5.42 19.80
N TYR A 73 5.29 -5.33 19.65
CA TYR A 73 6.15 -6.52 19.52
C TYR A 73 6.55 -7.08 20.89
N GLY A 74 5.52 -7.39 21.68
CA GLY A 74 5.59 -8.29 22.81
C GLY A 74 4.32 -9.13 22.80
N ALA A 75 4.33 -10.20 22.00
CA ALA A 75 3.37 -11.31 21.98
C ALA A 75 1.87 -10.97 21.80
N HIS A 76 1.19 -11.76 20.95
CA HIS A 76 -0.27 -11.82 20.76
C HIS A 76 -0.91 -10.73 19.87
N HIS A 77 -1.26 -11.17 18.65
CA HIS A 77 -2.01 -10.43 17.63
C HIS A 77 -3.51 -10.31 18.00
N GLU A 78 -3.85 -9.41 18.92
CA GLU A 78 -5.26 -9.07 19.20
C GLU A 78 -5.47 -7.55 19.31
N GLY A 79 -5.69 -6.87 18.17
CA GLY A 79 -6.30 -5.54 18.10
C GLY A 79 -6.18 -4.87 16.73
N PRO A 80 -6.92 -3.78 16.46
CA PRO A 80 -7.23 -3.28 15.11
C PRO A 80 -6.01 -2.59 14.50
N GLY A 81 -5.18 -3.36 13.80
CA GLY A 81 -3.87 -2.93 13.32
C GLY A 81 -3.87 -2.52 11.85
N LEU A 82 -2.83 -1.79 11.46
CA LEU A 82 -2.50 -1.42 10.09
C LEU A 82 -1.38 -2.35 9.60
N ALA A 83 -1.46 -2.86 8.38
CA ALA A 83 -0.32 -3.49 7.70
C ALA A 83 0.37 -2.50 6.75
N SER A 84 1.71 -2.48 6.73
CA SER A 84 2.47 -1.57 5.89
C SER A 84 3.46 -2.32 5.02
N GLN A 85 3.41 -2.08 3.72
CA GLN A 85 4.27 -2.69 2.70
C GLN A 85 5.06 -1.59 1.97
N VAL A 86 6.25 -1.92 1.46
CA VAL A 86 7.07 -1.00 0.68
C VAL A 86 7.27 -1.54 -0.74
N LEU A 87 7.26 -0.63 -1.72
CA LEU A 87 7.52 -0.95 -3.11
C LEU A 87 9.01 -0.73 -3.38
N HIS A 88 9.68 -1.78 -3.82
CA HIS A 88 11.11 -1.78 -4.12
C HIS A 88 11.42 -2.73 -5.27
N GLU A 89 12.38 -2.39 -6.12
CA GLU A 89 12.73 -3.20 -7.29
C GLU A 89 13.26 -4.59 -6.92
N ASP A 90 14.02 -4.69 -5.83
CA ASP A 90 14.50 -5.96 -5.24
C ASP A 90 13.47 -6.67 -4.34
N GLY A 91 12.22 -6.19 -4.30
CA GLY A 91 11.16 -6.82 -3.54
C GLY A 91 10.68 -8.15 -4.14
N GLU A 92 9.80 -8.83 -3.41
CA GLU A 92 9.14 -10.06 -3.88
C GLU A 92 8.29 -9.76 -5.12
N GLN A 93 8.49 -10.53 -6.20
CA GLN A 93 7.66 -10.47 -7.40
C GLN A 93 6.46 -11.39 -7.25
N MET A 94 5.25 -10.85 -7.38
CA MET A 94 4.00 -11.59 -7.24
C MET A 94 3.21 -11.61 -8.54
N GLY A 95 2.57 -12.73 -8.86
CA GLY A 95 1.48 -12.74 -9.83
C GLY A 95 0.24 -12.04 -9.27
N SER A 96 -0.70 -11.66 -10.13
CA SER A 96 -1.93 -10.99 -9.67
C SER A 96 -2.78 -11.84 -8.71
N ALA A 97 -2.75 -13.18 -8.85
CA ALA A 97 -3.45 -14.09 -7.93
C ALA A 97 -2.80 -14.10 -6.54
N ASP A 98 -1.47 -14.16 -6.48
CA ASP A 98 -0.71 -14.15 -5.22
C ASP A 98 -0.84 -12.79 -4.52
N PHE A 99 -0.78 -11.69 -5.28
CA PHE A 99 -1.02 -10.35 -4.76
C PHE A 99 -2.43 -10.21 -4.18
N ALA A 100 -3.44 -10.76 -4.87
CA ALA A 100 -4.81 -10.78 -4.36
C ALA A 100 -4.92 -11.60 -3.07
N ALA A 101 -4.35 -12.81 -3.04
CA ALA A 101 -4.35 -13.66 -1.85
C ALA A 101 -3.69 -12.95 -0.65
N MET A 102 -2.53 -12.34 -0.86
CA MET A 102 -1.83 -11.55 0.16
C MET A 102 -2.70 -10.39 0.67
N LEU A 103 -3.36 -9.65 -0.22
CA LEU A 103 -4.21 -8.52 0.16
C LEU A 103 -5.40 -8.97 1.02
N TRP A 104 -6.01 -10.12 0.72
CA TRP A 104 -7.13 -10.66 1.49
C TRP A 104 -6.72 -11.32 2.79
N GLU A 105 -5.52 -11.93 2.84
CA GLU A 105 -4.92 -12.37 4.09
C GLU A 105 -4.72 -11.19 5.06
N LEU A 106 -4.21 -10.07 4.55
CA LEU A 106 -4.08 -8.84 5.33
C LEU A 106 -5.44 -8.30 5.75
N HIS A 107 -6.45 -8.31 4.88
CA HIS A 107 -7.80 -7.87 5.25
C HIS A 107 -8.40 -8.68 6.39
N GLY A 108 -8.15 -10.00 6.41
CA GLY A 108 -8.57 -10.87 7.49
C GLY A 108 -7.98 -10.47 8.86
N LYS A 109 -6.87 -9.74 8.87
CA LYS A 109 -6.11 -9.36 10.08
C LYS A 109 -6.18 -7.86 10.41
N PHE A 110 -6.37 -7.00 9.40
CA PHE A 110 -6.16 -5.54 9.49
C PHE A 110 -7.27 -4.75 8.78
N ASP A 111 -7.70 -3.64 9.38
CA ASP A 111 -8.71 -2.75 8.75
C ASP A 111 -8.11 -1.77 7.72
N ARG A 112 -6.79 -1.74 7.62
CA ARG A 112 -6.06 -0.85 6.73
C ARG A 112 -4.75 -1.50 6.27
N VAL A 113 -4.45 -1.34 4.99
CA VAL A 113 -3.16 -1.68 4.38
C VAL A 113 -2.57 -0.43 3.74
N SER A 114 -1.34 -0.09 4.11
CA SER A 114 -0.57 1.01 3.55
C SER A 114 0.52 0.46 2.64
N PHE A 115 0.69 1.09 1.48
CA PHE A 115 1.79 0.86 0.57
C PHE A 115 2.63 2.12 0.46
N VAL A 116 3.96 2.01 0.51
CA VAL A 116 4.88 3.14 0.38
C VAL A 116 5.69 3.01 -0.90
N ILE A 117 5.68 4.07 -1.71
CA ILE A 117 6.45 4.18 -2.95
C ILE A 117 7.46 5.31 -2.78
N GLY A 118 8.74 4.97 -2.92
CA GLY A 118 9.85 5.93 -2.83
C GLY A 118 9.83 6.99 -3.94
N GLY A 119 10.56 8.07 -3.71
CA GLY A 119 10.77 9.14 -4.69
C GLY A 119 11.94 8.82 -5.63
N ALA A 120 12.43 9.84 -6.33
CA ALA A 120 13.63 9.70 -7.17
C ALA A 120 14.86 9.24 -6.37
N ASP A 121 14.95 9.66 -5.10
CA ASP A 121 16.04 9.31 -4.18
C ASP A 121 15.81 7.97 -3.44
N GLY A 122 14.76 7.23 -3.80
CA GLY A 122 14.38 5.97 -3.14
C GLY A 122 13.64 6.17 -1.81
N LEU A 123 13.67 5.13 -0.96
CA LEU A 123 13.16 5.17 0.42
C LEU A 123 14.32 5.31 1.42
N PRO A 124 14.13 6.02 2.55
CA PRO A 124 15.12 6.06 3.62
C PRO A 124 15.48 4.65 4.11
N PRO A 125 16.77 4.36 4.42
CA PRO A 125 17.21 3.04 4.90
C PRO A 125 16.44 2.55 6.15
N GLU A 126 15.96 3.47 6.98
CA GLU A 126 15.18 3.16 8.19
C GLU A 126 13.80 2.56 7.86
N LEU A 127 13.32 2.75 6.64
CA LEU A 127 12.10 2.12 6.12
C LEU A 127 12.36 0.83 5.34
N MET A 128 13.62 0.48 5.15
CA MET A 128 14.07 -0.63 4.30
C MET A 128 15.24 -1.35 4.96
N PRO A 129 15.07 -1.92 6.16
CA PRO A 129 16.12 -2.73 6.73
C PRO A 129 16.40 -3.91 5.80
N ALA A 130 17.67 -4.23 5.59
CA ALA A 130 18.11 -5.22 4.62
C ALA A 130 17.56 -6.64 4.89
N ASP A 131 17.13 -6.91 6.11
CA ASP A 131 16.52 -8.17 6.53
C ASP A 131 14.99 -8.24 6.30
N GLY A 132 14.37 -7.16 5.81
CA GLY A 132 12.92 -7.08 5.60
C GLY A 132 12.09 -7.21 6.88
N SER A 133 12.70 -7.04 8.06
CA SER A 133 12.06 -7.30 9.36
C SER A 133 10.92 -6.32 9.69
N THR A 134 10.92 -5.13 9.09
CA THR A 134 9.93 -4.09 9.40
C THR A 134 8.73 -4.11 8.45
N PHE A 135 8.95 -4.34 7.15
CA PHE A 135 7.89 -4.30 6.14
C PHE A 135 8.13 -5.34 5.05
N ARG A 136 7.05 -5.86 4.45
CA ARG A 136 7.20 -6.66 3.23
C ARG A 136 7.63 -5.77 2.08
N HIS A 137 8.67 -6.19 1.37
CA HIS A 137 9.13 -5.54 0.14
C HIS A 137 8.45 -6.20 -1.06
N ILE A 138 7.74 -5.43 -1.87
CA ILE A 138 7.04 -5.91 -3.06
C ILE A 138 7.62 -5.25 -4.29
N SER A 139 7.91 -6.04 -5.33
CA SER A 139 8.40 -5.57 -6.61
C SER A 139 7.31 -5.67 -7.67
N LEU A 140 7.04 -4.54 -8.35
CA LEU A 140 6.11 -4.51 -9.50
C LEU A 140 6.74 -5.08 -10.78
N SER A 141 8.08 -5.05 -10.86
CA SER A 141 8.82 -5.46 -12.05
C SER A 141 10.32 -5.51 -11.73
N ARG A 142 11.06 -6.29 -12.52
CA ARG A 142 12.53 -6.21 -12.57
C ARG A 142 13.03 -4.90 -13.19
N MET A 143 12.15 -4.16 -13.86
CA MET A 143 12.45 -2.85 -14.44
C MET A 143 12.18 -1.75 -13.41
N THR A 144 13.05 -0.75 -13.39
CA THR A 144 12.84 0.46 -12.61
C THR A 144 11.75 1.32 -13.24
N PHE A 145 10.61 1.45 -12.55
CA PHE A 145 9.54 2.35 -12.96
C PHE A 145 9.61 3.69 -12.23
N PRO A 146 9.32 4.81 -12.91
CA PRO A 146 9.09 6.07 -12.22
C PRO A 146 7.98 5.91 -11.18
N HIS A 147 8.15 6.44 -9.97
CA HIS A 147 7.19 6.32 -8.86
C HIS A 147 5.74 6.68 -9.25
N ARG A 148 5.55 7.62 -10.18
CA ARG A 148 4.24 7.99 -10.73
C ARG A 148 3.56 6.83 -11.45
N LEU A 149 4.29 6.12 -12.31
CA LEU A 149 3.80 4.94 -13.01
C LEU A 149 3.60 3.78 -12.02
N ALA A 150 4.55 3.58 -11.10
CA ALA A 150 4.45 2.55 -10.05
C ALA A 150 3.16 2.70 -9.23
N ARG A 151 2.78 3.94 -8.88
CA ARG A 151 1.51 4.21 -8.18
C ARG A 151 0.29 3.78 -8.98
N VAL A 152 0.25 4.11 -10.27
CA VAL A 152 -0.87 3.74 -11.15
C VAL A 152 -0.96 2.22 -11.28
N LEU A 153 0.16 1.54 -11.50
CA LEU A 153 0.23 0.08 -11.59
C LEU A 153 -0.22 -0.59 -10.29
N LEU A 154 0.21 -0.07 -9.13
CA LEU A 154 -0.22 -0.61 -7.85
C LEU A 154 -1.73 -0.46 -7.63
N LEU A 155 -2.32 0.71 -7.94
CA LEU A 155 -3.77 0.92 -7.82
C LEU A 155 -4.55 0.00 -8.77
N GLU A 156 -4.04 -0.23 -9.98
CA GLU A 156 -4.60 -1.21 -10.90
C GLU A 156 -4.56 -2.63 -10.32
N GLN A 157 -3.45 -3.05 -9.70
CA GLN A 157 -3.36 -4.37 -9.07
C GLN A 157 -4.27 -4.51 -7.85
N VAL A 158 -4.49 -3.43 -7.08
CA VAL A 158 -5.49 -3.41 -6.00
C VAL A 158 -6.91 -3.56 -6.56
N PHE A 159 -7.23 -2.87 -7.65
CA PHE A 159 -8.49 -3.07 -8.36
C PHE A 159 -8.63 -4.51 -8.88
N ARG A 160 -7.59 -5.06 -9.49
CA ARG A 160 -7.55 -6.45 -9.97
C ARG A 160 -7.76 -7.47 -8.86
N ALA A 161 -7.13 -7.27 -7.70
CA ALA A 161 -7.32 -8.11 -6.52
C ALA A 161 -8.79 -8.10 -6.03
N ARG A 162 -9.46 -6.95 -6.12
CA ARG A 162 -10.90 -6.83 -5.87
C ARG A 162 -11.73 -7.59 -6.89
N GLU A 163 -11.41 -7.51 -8.18
CA GLU A 163 -12.14 -8.27 -9.21
C GLU A 163 -11.97 -9.78 -9.05
N ILE A 164 -10.76 -10.26 -8.72
CA ILE A 164 -10.49 -11.68 -8.43
C ILE A 164 -11.32 -12.16 -7.23
N TRP A 165 -11.45 -11.33 -6.19
CA TRP A 165 -12.30 -11.64 -5.04
C TRP A 165 -13.78 -11.67 -5.39
N ALA A 166 -14.26 -10.67 -6.13
CA ALA A 166 -15.65 -10.61 -6.55
C ALA A 166 -16.03 -11.84 -7.38
N ALA A 167 -15.18 -12.25 -8.32
CA ALA A 167 -15.40 -13.42 -9.16
C ALA A 167 -15.44 -14.75 -8.38
N SER A 168 -14.81 -14.82 -7.21
CA SER A 168 -14.80 -16.02 -6.35
C SER A 168 -15.94 -16.06 -5.32
N HIS A 169 -16.56 -14.92 -5.01
CA HIS A 169 -17.54 -14.80 -3.92
C HIS A 169 -18.95 -14.40 -4.37
N TYR A 170 -19.14 -13.94 -5.61
CA TYR A 170 -20.47 -13.72 -6.18
C TYR A 170 -20.92 -14.95 -7.00
N PRO A 171 -22.12 -15.50 -6.75
CA PRO A 171 -22.69 -16.53 -7.62
C PRO A 171 -22.82 -16.01 -9.05
N LYS A 172 -22.48 -16.85 -10.03
CA LYS A 172 -22.76 -16.59 -11.46
C LYS A 172 -24.25 -16.62 -11.75
#